data_AF-A0A918XWD0-F1
#
_entry.id   AF-A0A918XWD0-F1
#
_cell.length_a   1.000
_cell.length_b   1.000
_cell.length_c   1.000
_cell.angle_alpha   90.00
_cell.angle_beta   90.00
_cell.angle_gamma   90.00
#
_symmetry.space_group_name_H-M   'P 1'
#
loop_
_entity.id
_entity.type
_entity.pdbx_description
1 polymer ?
#
loop_
_entity_poly.entity_id
_entity_poly.type
_entity_poly.pdbx_seq_one_letter_code
_entity_poly.pdbx_strand_id
1 'polypeptide(L)'
;MASVTRWTAAFALLVAVLAASGAAPALAEFKSGPWTGNAYAQKDGKFERCVITSEHPDGMRLGFGKSLEGTFEIWLMNKGWSLEAGQPQPVTLWVDDLRRRTGNFQSVSKGAMAAQFVGDTDLVASLKKGNVLHVESAFGSMTFKLTGTFKAIGELEQCWSQSTRAAAAAQAPRAQAPSSGPAKRAKGMDLLALPPRDFAGQVVTSEKSPYFTVPQQVPESMRKWNAALIWNINNGDGVGLSTGVGSNPDIETLRTDLVRQKQPRCKGDMASSSDVRTLPATAIQVKRVEIRCSDIGDGKGVTEVFSFYPHLSGQLLVISHISNDRDVAIEADIEFARRVTAILGAK
;
A
#
# COMPACT_ATOMS: atom_id res chain seq x y z
N MET A 1 -9.73 7.20 -71.95
CA MET A 1 -9.30 5.81 -71.66
C MET A 1 -7.80 5.81 -71.48
N ALA A 2 -7.30 5.39 -70.30
CA ALA A 2 -5.91 4.99 -69.99
C ALA A 2 -4.78 6.01 -70.32
N SER A 3 -3.62 6.11 -69.66
CA SER A 3 -2.98 5.45 -68.53
C SER A 3 -1.74 6.30 -68.17
N VAL A 4 -1.45 6.48 -66.88
CA VAL A 4 -0.14 6.28 -66.19
C VAL A 4 1.09 7.00 -66.82
N THR A 5 1.85 7.86 -66.15
CA THR A 5 2.95 7.58 -65.18
C THR A 5 3.78 8.90 -65.17
N ARG A 6 4.24 9.55 -64.09
CA ARG A 6 5.34 9.23 -63.17
C ARG A 6 5.43 10.42 -62.19
N TRP A 7 5.37 10.17 -60.89
CA TRP A 7 5.84 11.12 -59.87
C TRP A 7 6.94 10.41 -59.08
N THR A 8 8.17 10.82 -59.32
CA THR A 8 9.35 10.42 -58.55
C THR A 8 9.61 11.44 -57.44
N ALA A 9 9.50 10.94 -56.21
CA ALA A 9 10.37 11.18 -55.06
C ALA A 9 10.66 12.62 -54.58
N ALA A 10 10.18 12.92 -53.36
CA ALA A 10 11.04 13.45 -52.30
C ALA A 10 10.51 12.97 -50.95
N PHE A 11 11.17 11.93 -50.45
CA PHE A 11 10.94 11.25 -49.17
C PHE A 11 12.04 11.76 -48.21
N ALA A 12 11.69 12.58 -47.23
CA ALA A 12 12.54 13.03 -46.11
C ALA A 12 11.64 13.92 -45.22
N LEU A 13 11.48 13.77 -43.91
CA LEU A 13 12.24 13.11 -42.87
C LEU A 13 11.24 12.80 -41.76
N LEU A 14 10.89 11.53 -41.52
CA LEU A 14 10.19 11.11 -40.31
C LEU A 14 11.25 10.50 -39.38
N VAL A 15 11.85 11.34 -38.53
CA VAL A 15 12.74 10.85 -37.47
C VAL A 15 11.85 10.33 -36.34
N ALA A 16 11.79 9.00 -36.26
CA ALA A 16 11.41 8.27 -35.06
C ALA A 16 12.40 8.58 -33.92
N VAL A 17 11.93 8.48 -32.66
CA VAL A 17 12.58 7.89 -31.48
C VAL A 17 11.62 8.16 -30.31
N LEU A 18 10.74 7.20 -30.02
CA LEU A 18 10.92 6.12 -29.04
C LEU A 18 10.51 6.54 -27.61
N ALA A 19 9.41 5.92 -27.20
CA ALA A 19 8.83 5.87 -25.88
C ALA A 19 9.85 5.89 -24.73
N ALA A 20 9.87 6.99 -23.98
CA ALA A 20 10.32 6.97 -22.60
C ALA A 20 9.32 6.16 -21.78
N SER A 21 9.67 4.89 -21.55
CA SER A 21 8.98 4.04 -20.58
C SER A 21 9.24 4.64 -19.20
N GLY A 22 8.30 5.43 -18.69
CA GLY A 22 8.44 6.15 -17.42
C GLY A 22 8.40 5.21 -16.21
N ALA A 23 9.51 4.55 -15.92
CA ALA A 23 9.83 4.17 -14.56
C ALA A 23 10.24 5.45 -13.82
N ALA A 24 9.63 5.73 -12.67
CA ALA A 24 10.03 6.87 -11.85
C ALA A 24 11.54 6.78 -11.52
N PRO A 25 12.30 7.88 -11.60
CA PRO A 25 13.73 7.85 -11.32
C PRO A 25 14.00 7.45 -9.87
N ALA A 26 15.07 6.68 -9.66
CA ALA A 26 15.53 6.37 -8.31
C ALA A 26 15.93 7.67 -7.59
N LEU A 27 15.47 7.84 -6.34
CA LEU A 27 15.80 8.97 -5.48
C LEU A 27 17.28 8.95 -5.07
N ALA A 28 17.85 7.76 -4.94
CA ALA A 28 19.26 7.54 -4.59
C ALA A 28 19.67 6.11 -4.96
N GLU A 29 20.91 5.95 -5.42
CA GLU A 29 21.56 4.64 -5.64
C GLU A 29 22.49 4.32 -4.47
N PHE A 30 22.60 3.05 -4.09
CA PHE A 30 23.53 2.56 -3.08
C PHE A 30 24.06 1.18 -3.48
N LYS A 31 25.23 0.78 -2.95
CA LYS A 31 25.89 -0.48 -3.34
C LYS A 31 26.49 -1.20 -2.15
N SER A 32 26.55 -2.53 -2.24
CA SER A 32 27.15 -3.38 -1.23
C SER A 32 27.72 -4.66 -1.86
N GLY A 33 29.02 -4.64 -2.21
CA GLY A 33 29.63 -5.76 -2.92
C GLY A 33 28.92 -6.04 -4.26
N PRO A 34 28.44 -7.27 -4.53
CA PRO A 34 27.74 -7.60 -5.78
C PRO A 34 26.28 -7.10 -5.82
N TRP A 35 25.85 -6.37 -4.79
CA TRP A 35 24.49 -5.88 -4.67
C TRP A 35 24.38 -4.41 -5.07
N THR A 36 23.41 -4.10 -5.92
CA THR A 36 23.07 -2.73 -6.34
C THR A 36 21.65 -2.39 -5.88
N GLY A 37 21.51 -1.29 -5.17
CA GLY A 37 20.25 -0.84 -4.60
C GLY A 37 19.84 0.56 -5.04
N ASN A 38 18.53 0.79 -5.01
CA ASN A 38 17.89 2.04 -5.37
C ASN A 38 16.76 2.36 -4.39
N ALA A 39 16.63 3.62 -4.02
CA ALA A 39 15.43 4.16 -3.41
C ALA A 39 14.46 4.56 -4.53
N TYR A 40 13.24 4.05 -4.51
CA TYR A 40 12.21 4.38 -5.48
C TYR A 40 11.21 5.37 -4.88
N ALA A 41 10.69 6.23 -5.75
CA ALA A 41 9.58 7.12 -5.46
C ALA A 41 8.34 6.73 -6.26
N GLN A 42 7.19 7.06 -5.69
CA GLN A 42 5.93 7.10 -6.42
C GLN A 42 5.99 8.20 -7.48
N LYS A 43 4.99 8.22 -8.38
CA LYS A 43 4.88 9.24 -9.43
C LYS A 43 4.83 10.68 -8.90
N ASP A 44 4.35 10.88 -7.67
CA ASP A 44 4.30 12.18 -7.00
C ASP A 44 5.62 12.58 -6.31
N GLY A 45 6.68 11.78 -6.48
CA GLY A 45 8.00 12.01 -5.91
C GLY A 45 8.14 11.58 -4.45
N LYS A 46 7.08 11.05 -3.81
CA LYS A 46 7.18 10.54 -2.43
C LYS A 46 7.93 9.22 -2.40
N PHE A 47 8.73 9.04 -1.35
CA PHE A 47 9.41 7.77 -1.10
C PHE A 47 8.41 6.61 -1.06
N GLU A 48 8.74 5.56 -1.80
CA GLU A 48 7.89 4.36 -1.93
C GLU A 48 8.55 3.14 -1.28
N ARG A 49 9.81 2.87 -1.62
CA ARG A 49 10.53 1.67 -1.18
C ARG A 49 12.02 1.80 -1.44
N CYS A 50 12.82 1.05 -0.69
CA CYS A 50 14.19 0.74 -1.08
C CYS A 50 14.23 -0.69 -1.62
N VAL A 51 15.00 -0.94 -2.67
CA VAL A 51 15.25 -2.29 -3.21
C VAL A 51 16.73 -2.45 -3.45
N ILE A 52 17.27 -3.62 -3.14
CA ILE A 52 18.64 -4.00 -3.44
C ILE A 52 18.66 -5.35 -4.16
N THR A 53 19.41 -5.46 -5.25
CA THR A 53 19.40 -6.63 -6.14
C THR A 53 20.80 -7.10 -6.47
N SER A 54 20.93 -8.40 -6.77
CA SER A 54 22.16 -9.00 -7.29
C SER A 54 21.85 -9.90 -8.48
N GLU A 55 22.69 -9.83 -9.50
CA GLU A 55 22.59 -10.68 -10.70
C GLU A 55 23.34 -11.98 -10.48
N HIS A 56 22.76 -13.07 -11.00
CA HIS A 56 23.32 -14.40 -10.96
C HIS A 56 23.65 -14.91 -12.37
N PRO A 57 24.62 -15.84 -12.52
CA PRO A 57 25.15 -16.26 -13.83
C PRO A 57 24.12 -16.85 -14.80
N ASP A 58 23.00 -17.37 -14.29
CA ASP A 58 21.90 -17.97 -15.04
C ASP A 58 20.87 -16.93 -15.55
N GLY A 59 21.18 -15.64 -15.43
CA GLY A 59 20.28 -14.55 -15.81
C GLY A 59 19.16 -14.30 -14.80
N MET A 60 19.15 -15.03 -13.68
CA MET A 60 18.32 -14.70 -12.54
C MET A 60 18.84 -13.45 -11.84
N ARG A 61 17.93 -12.70 -11.26
CA ARG A 61 18.26 -11.63 -10.33
C ARG A 61 17.43 -11.81 -9.07
N LEU A 62 18.12 -11.82 -7.92
CA LEU A 62 17.52 -11.85 -6.59
C LEU A 62 17.46 -10.43 -6.06
N GLY A 63 16.33 -10.05 -5.47
CA GLY A 63 16.15 -8.74 -4.86
C GLY A 63 15.57 -8.84 -3.45
N PHE A 64 15.98 -7.90 -2.61
CA PHE A 64 15.38 -7.64 -1.31
C PHE A 64 14.83 -6.22 -1.29
N GLY A 65 13.63 -6.06 -0.77
CA GLY A 65 12.94 -4.78 -0.70
C GLY A 65 12.53 -4.44 0.73
N LYS A 66 12.36 -3.15 0.97
CA LYS A 66 11.65 -2.64 2.15
C LYS A 66 10.72 -1.52 1.73
N SER A 67 9.42 -1.75 1.86
CA SER A 67 8.39 -0.77 1.51
C SER A 67 8.41 0.43 2.48
N LEU A 68 7.71 1.51 2.14
CA LEU A 68 7.51 2.67 3.02
C LEU A 68 7.08 2.27 4.44
N GLU A 69 6.17 1.31 4.54
CA GLU A 69 5.61 0.78 5.80
C GLU A 69 6.60 -0.11 6.57
N GLY A 70 7.76 -0.41 5.98
CA GLY A 70 8.79 -1.25 6.59
C GLY A 70 8.62 -2.74 6.33
N THR A 71 7.69 -3.13 5.46
CA THR A 71 7.47 -4.53 5.07
C THR A 71 8.66 -5.05 4.27
N PHE A 72 9.22 -6.18 4.67
CA PHE A 72 10.31 -6.83 3.93
C PHE A 72 9.75 -7.58 2.72
N GLU A 73 10.46 -7.50 1.60
CA GLU A 73 10.05 -8.09 0.34
C GLU A 73 11.18 -8.92 -0.27
N ILE A 74 10.83 -10.02 -0.93
CA ILE A 74 11.76 -10.79 -1.77
C ILE A 74 11.27 -10.73 -3.21
N TRP A 75 12.19 -10.43 -4.11
CA TRP A 75 11.95 -10.28 -5.54
C TRP A 75 12.76 -11.34 -6.29
N LEU A 76 12.09 -12.03 -7.20
CA LEU A 76 12.71 -12.96 -8.14
C LEU A 76 12.45 -12.46 -9.55
N MET A 77 13.51 -12.34 -10.33
CA MET A 77 13.45 -11.75 -11.67
C MET A 77 14.22 -12.59 -12.67
N ASN A 78 13.66 -12.78 -13.85
CA ASN A 78 14.32 -13.38 -15.00
C ASN A 78 13.72 -12.79 -16.28
N LYS A 79 14.58 -12.30 -17.19
CA LYS A 79 14.14 -11.70 -18.46
C LYS A 79 13.50 -12.72 -19.41
N GLY A 80 13.78 -14.01 -19.23
CA GLY A 80 13.21 -15.10 -20.01
C GLY A 80 11.83 -15.55 -19.53
N TRP A 81 11.33 -15.04 -18.39
CA TRP A 81 9.98 -15.34 -17.95
C TRP A 81 8.93 -14.59 -18.76
N SER A 82 7.75 -15.19 -18.84
CA SER A 82 6.55 -14.59 -19.44
C SER A 82 5.40 -14.69 -18.45
N LEU A 83 5.57 -14.09 -17.28
CA LEU A 83 4.57 -14.07 -16.23
C LEU A 83 3.38 -13.20 -16.61
N GLU A 84 2.18 -13.62 -16.18
CA GLU A 84 0.99 -12.78 -16.22
C GLU A 84 0.91 -11.94 -14.94
N ALA A 85 0.90 -10.61 -15.08
CA ALA A 85 0.85 -9.71 -13.93
C ALA A 85 -0.39 -9.97 -13.07
N GLY A 86 -0.22 -9.93 -11.75
CA GLY A 86 -1.27 -10.16 -10.76
C GLY A 86 -1.58 -11.64 -10.48
N GLN A 87 -0.99 -12.59 -11.21
CA GLN A 87 -1.17 -14.01 -10.92
C GLN A 87 -0.30 -14.44 -9.73
N PRO A 88 -0.88 -15.09 -8.70
CA PRO A 88 -0.12 -15.68 -7.60
C PRO A 88 0.69 -16.88 -8.09
N GLN A 89 1.91 -16.99 -7.60
CA GLN A 89 2.84 -18.08 -7.86
C GLN A 89 3.23 -18.69 -6.50
N PRO A 90 2.90 -19.97 -6.24
CA PRO A 90 3.36 -20.63 -5.04
C PRO A 90 4.87 -20.83 -5.12
N VAL A 91 5.58 -20.32 -4.12
CA VAL A 91 7.04 -20.42 -4.04
C VAL A 91 7.40 -20.90 -2.63
N THR A 92 8.21 -21.95 -2.56
CA THR A 92 8.80 -22.40 -1.30
C THR A 92 10.24 -21.97 -1.25
N LEU A 93 10.65 -21.32 -0.17
CA LEU A 93 12.02 -20.88 0.05
C LEU A 93 12.56 -21.35 1.39
N TRP A 94 13.88 -21.56 1.45
CA TRP A 94 14.58 -21.85 2.69
C TRP A 94 16.05 -21.45 2.58
N VAL A 95 16.67 -21.18 3.72
CA VAL A 95 18.08 -20.78 3.78
C VAL A 95 18.87 -21.93 4.40
N ASP A 96 19.90 -22.40 3.70
CA ASP A 96 20.70 -23.56 4.09
C ASP A 96 19.78 -24.77 4.45
N ASP A 97 19.86 -25.30 5.67
CA ASP A 97 19.00 -26.39 6.16
C ASP A 97 17.87 -25.90 7.10
N LEU A 98 17.56 -24.60 7.07
CA LEU A 98 16.56 -23.98 7.95
C LEU A 98 15.11 -24.21 7.46
N ARG A 99 14.15 -23.80 8.29
CA ARG A 99 12.71 -23.96 8.05
C ARG A 99 12.29 -23.45 6.66
N ARG A 100 11.64 -24.35 5.90
CA ARG A 100 10.93 -24.03 4.66
C ARG A 100 9.76 -23.08 4.88
N ARG A 101 9.61 -22.13 3.97
CA ARG A 101 8.54 -21.13 3.95
C ARG A 101 7.89 -21.14 2.59
N THR A 102 6.60 -21.44 2.55
CA THR A 102 5.81 -21.31 1.33
C THR A 102 5.07 -19.98 1.35
N GLY A 103 5.25 -19.18 0.31
CA GLY A 103 4.61 -17.90 0.12
C GLY A 103 4.01 -17.75 -1.27
N ASN A 104 2.99 -16.92 -1.38
CA ASN A 104 2.38 -16.56 -2.65
C ASN A 104 3.08 -15.33 -3.22
N PHE A 105 3.99 -15.55 -4.17
CA PHE A 105 4.62 -14.47 -4.91
C PHE A 105 3.63 -13.93 -5.94
N GLN A 106 3.49 -12.60 -6.01
CA GLN A 106 2.68 -11.95 -7.02
C GLN A 106 3.55 -11.61 -8.21
N SER A 107 3.10 -11.97 -9.41
CA SER A 107 3.72 -11.50 -10.66
C SER A 107 3.54 -9.98 -10.77
N VAL A 108 4.63 -9.22 -10.66
CA VAL A 108 4.62 -7.75 -10.71
C VAL A 108 4.93 -7.21 -12.10
N SER A 109 5.54 -8.03 -12.96
CA SER A 109 5.72 -7.78 -14.40
C SER A 109 5.97 -9.09 -15.14
N LYS A 110 6.09 -9.05 -16.48
CA LYS A 110 6.40 -10.24 -17.28
C LYS A 110 7.67 -10.99 -16.85
N GLY A 111 8.64 -10.26 -16.30
CA GLY A 111 9.94 -10.82 -15.90
C GLY A 111 10.21 -10.80 -14.40
N ALA A 112 9.20 -10.55 -13.56
CA ALA A 112 9.41 -10.40 -12.12
C ALA A 112 8.21 -10.83 -11.29
N MET A 113 8.48 -11.47 -10.16
CA MET A 113 7.52 -11.75 -9.11
C MET A 113 8.09 -11.37 -7.74
N ALA A 114 7.21 -11.01 -6.81
CA ALA A 114 7.61 -10.59 -5.48
C ALA A 114 6.64 -11.08 -4.41
N ALA A 115 7.16 -11.34 -3.20
CA ALA A 115 6.34 -11.63 -2.02
C ALA A 115 6.72 -10.71 -0.87
N GLN A 116 5.72 -10.38 -0.07
CA GLN A 116 5.87 -9.64 1.16
C GLN A 116 5.91 -10.59 2.36
N PHE A 117 6.86 -10.35 3.27
CA PHE A 117 7.06 -11.14 4.48
C PHE A 117 6.79 -10.25 5.69
N VAL A 118 5.51 -10.15 6.07
CA VAL A 118 5.08 -9.32 7.19
C VAL A 118 5.45 -10.01 8.51
N GLY A 119 6.28 -9.36 9.32
CA GLY A 119 6.65 -9.84 10.65
C GLY A 119 7.59 -11.05 10.71
N ASP A 120 8.08 -11.56 9.58
CA ASP A 120 9.04 -12.69 9.56
C ASP A 120 10.49 -12.21 9.75
N THR A 121 10.79 -11.75 10.96
CA THR A 121 12.14 -11.32 11.34
C THR A 121 13.16 -12.45 11.26
N ASP A 122 12.72 -13.69 11.45
CA ASP A 122 13.57 -14.88 11.41
C ASP A 122 14.08 -15.15 10.00
N LEU A 123 13.26 -14.91 8.97
CA LEU A 123 13.69 -15.01 7.57
C LEU A 123 14.78 -13.99 7.26
N VAL A 124 14.58 -12.73 7.65
CA VAL A 124 15.57 -11.67 7.44
C VAL A 124 16.88 -12.01 8.16
N ALA A 125 16.79 -12.48 9.41
CA ALA A 125 17.96 -12.92 10.16
C ALA A 125 18.68 -14.10 9.51
N SER A 126 17.91 -15.06 8.95
CA SER A 126 18.44 -16.21 8.21
C SER A 126 19.17 -15.75 6.94
N LEU A 127 18.58 -14.85 6.14
CA LEU A 127 19.19 -14.30 4.94
C LEU A 127 20.49 -13.53 5.22
N LYS A 128 20.57 -12.83 6.37
CA LYS A 128 21.78 -12.11 6.79
C LYS A 128 22.92 -13.04 7.21
N LYS A 129 22.63 -14.27 7.67
CA LYS A 129 23.62 -15.18 8.27
C LYS A 129 23.93 -16.41 7.42
N GLY A 130 22.99 -16.84 6.60
CA GLY A 130 23.09 -18.06 5.82
C GLY A 130 23.96 -17.93 4.58
N ASN A 131 24.18 -19.06 3.91
CA ASN A 131 25.10 -19.17 2.79
C ASN A 131 24.37 -19.28 1.45
N VAL A 132 23.28 -20.04 1.43
CA VAL A 132 22.50 -20.32 0.22
C VAL A 132 21.00 -20.14 0.50
N LEU A 133 20.34 -19.37 -0.35
CA LEU A 133 18.88 -19.35 -0.44
C LEU A 133 18.45 -20.34 -1.52
N HIS A 134 17.65 -21.32 -1.14
CA HIS A 134 17.01 -22.25 -2.03
C HIS A 134 15.57 -21.81 -2.31
N VAL A 135 15.15 -21.97 -3.55
CA VAL A 135 13.81 -21.59 -4.01
C VAL A 135 13.24 -22.69 -4.90
N GLU A 136 12.06 -23.17 -4.56
CA GLU A 136 11.23 -24.07 -5.36
C GLU A 136 10.01 -23.31 -5.87
N SER A 137 9.76 -23.38 -7.17
CA SER A 137 8.61 -22.75 -7.82
C SER A 137 8.08 -23.62 -8.96
N ALA A 138 6.97 -23.20 -9.58
CA ALA A 138 6.46 -23.82 -10.80
C ALA A 138 7.48 -23.80 -11.97
N PHE A 139 8.47 -22.90 -11.93
CA PHE A 139 9.52 -22.78 -12.94
C PHE A 139 10.76 -23.63 -12.64
N GLY A 140 10.72 -24.42 -11.56
CA GLY A 140 11.82 -25.29 -11.14
C GLY A 140 12.50 -24.83 -9.84
N SER A 141 13.62 -25.50 -9.54
CA SER A 141 14.46 -25.23 -8.38
C SER A 141 15.59 -24.28 -8.72
N MET A 142 15.81 -23.28 -7.87
CA MET A 142 16.85 -22.25 -8.01
C MET A 142 17.64 -22.15 -6.71
N THR A 143 18.90 -21.74 -6.83
CA THR A 143 19.77 -21.49 -5.67
C THR A 143 20.51 -20.18 -5.83
N PHE A 144 20.59 -19.42 -4.75
CA PHE A 144 21.24 -18.11 -4.72
C PHE A 144 22.29 -18.09 -3.62
N LYS A 145 23.52 -17.76 -3.98
CA LYS A 145 24.57 -17.46 -3.00
C LYS A 145 24.20 -16.19 -2.25
N LEU A 146 24.25 -16.23 -0.92
CA LEU A 146 23.96 -15.09 -0.03
C LEU A 146 25.21 -14.30 0.35
N THR A 147 26.26 -14.41 -0.46
CA THR A 147 27.52 -13.69 -0.23
C THR A 147 27.27 -12.18 -0.23
N GLY A 148 27.69 -11.52 0.84
CA GLY A 148 27.51 -10.07 1.02
C GLY A 148 26.10 -9.64 1.45
N THR A 149 25.14 -10.58 1.59
CA THR A 149 23.75 -10.26 1.95
C THR A 149 23.63 -9.60 3.32
N PHE A 150 24.48 -9.95 4.29
CA PHE A 150 24.53 -9.26 5.60
C PHE A 150 24.66 -7.74 5.45
N LYS A 151 25.67 -7.30 4.68
CA LYS A 151 25.95 -5.89 4.45
C LYS A 151 24.89 -5.27 3.54
N ALA A 152 24.46 -5.99 2.49
CA ALA A 152 23.43 -5.50 1.57
C ALA A 152 22.09 -5.21 2.27
N ILE A 153 21.63 -6.10 3.15
CA ILE A 153 20.41 -5.87 3.95
C ILE A 153 20.63 -4.73 4.95
N GLY A 154 21.84 -4.57 5.51
CA GLY A 154 22.18 -3.41 6.33
C GLY A 154 22.07 -2.08 5.58
N GLU A 155 22.61 -2.00 4.36
CA GLU A 155 22.49 -0.82 3.49
C GLU A 155 21.03 -0.57 3.08
N LEU A 156 20.25 -1.64 2.83
CA LEU A 156 18.82 -1.54 2.56
C LEU A 156 18.05 -0.95 3.76
N GLU A 157 18.35 -1.42 4.97
CA GLU A 157 17.78 -0.89 6.22
C GLU A 157 18.15 0.59 6.42
N GLN A 158 19.39 0.97 6.09
CA GLN A 158 19.86 2.34 6.15
C GLN A 158 19.16 3.24 5.13
N CYS A 159 19.05 2.79 3.88
CA CYS A 159 18.27 3.48 2.84
C CYS A 159 16.85 3.75 3.33
N TRP A 160 16.16 2.70 3.81
CA TRP A 160 14.79 2.82 4.29
C TRP A 160 14.70 3.80 5.46
N SER A 161 15.59 3.70 6.46
CA SER A 161 15.57 4.61 7.61
C SER A 161 15.85 6.05 7.21
N GLN A 162 16.74 6.30 6.24
CA GLN A 162 17.06 7.66 5.79
C GLN A 162 15.90 8.24 4.98
N SER A 163 15.35 7.48 4.04
CA SER A 163 14.26 7.92 3.18
C SER A 163 12.95 8.13 3.95
N THR A 164 12.64 7.27 4.92
CA THR A 164 11.47 7.46 5.80
C THR A 164 11.65 8.67 6.72
N ARG A 165 12.84 8.90 7.28
CA ARG A 165 13.15 10.11 8.05
C ARG A 165 13.06 11.37 7.19
N ALA A 166 13.58 11.34 5.97
CA ALA A 166 13.49 12.46 5.03
C ALA A 166 12.02 12.73 4.64
N ALA A 167 11.24 11.68 4.38
CA ALA A 167 9.81 11.79 4.11
C ALA A 167 9.05 12.36 5.32
N ALA A 168 9.35 11.89 6.53
CA ALA A 168 8.78 12.40 7.77
C ALA A 168 9.21 13.84 8.06
N ALA A 169 10.45 14.23 7.74
CA ALA A 169 10.96 15.59 7.88
C ALA A 169 10.36 16.55 6.83
N ALA A 170 10.10 16.06 5.62
CA ALA A 170 9.32 16.79 4.62
C ALA A 170 7.84 16.94 5.03
N GLN A 171 7.35 16.07 5.90
CA GLN A 171 6.03 16.11 6.54
C GLN A 171 6.05 16.79 7.92
N ALA A 172 7.22 17.13 8.48
CA ALA A 172 7.32 17.93 9.69
C ALA A 172 6.67 19.30 9.43
N PRO A 173 6.04 19.93 10.43
CA PRO A 173 5.23 21.12 10.21
C PRO A 173 6.12 22.30 9.81
N ARG A 174 6.43 22.41 8.52
CA ARG A 174 6.36 23.72 7.87
C ARG A 174 4.92 24.15 8.06
N ALA A 175 4.74 25.34 8.65
CA ALA A 175 3.46 26.03 8.75
C ALA A 175 2.63 25.67 7.53
N GLN A 176 1.47 25.04 7.76
CA GLN A 176 0.58 24.57 6.71
C GLN A 176 0.38 25.72 5.71
N ALA A 177 1.07 25.64 4.58
CA ALA A 177 0.69 26.44 3.44
C ALA A 177 -0.71 25.96 3.07
N PRO A 178 -1.69 26.87 2.89
CA PRO A 178 -2.98 26.50 2.34
C PRO A 178 -2.73 25.69 1.07
N SER A 179 -3.36 24.53 0.95
CA SER A 179 -3.24 23.68 -0.23
C SER A 179 -3.40 24.53 -1.48
N SER A 180 -2.40 24.52 -2.35
CA SER A 180 -2.47 25.17 -3.65
C SER A 180 -3.57 24.50 -4.49
N GLY A 181 -4.74 25.12 -4.52
CA GLY A 181 -5.84 24.85 -5.44
C GLY A 181 -6.68 23.60 -5.12
N PRO A 182 -7.95 23.58 -5.55
CA PRO A 182 -8.78 22.39 -5.43
C PRO A 182 -8.18 21.26 -6.27
N ALA A 183 -7.82 20.15 -5.63
CA ALA A 183 -7.54 18.91 -6.34
C ALA A 183 -8.74 18.60 -7.28
N LYS A 184 -8.46 18.32 -8.54
CA LYS A 184 -9.49 17.94 -9.52
C LYS A 184 -10.32 16.79 -8.92
N ARG A 185 -11.64 16.96 -8.81
CA ARG A 185 -12.52 15.91 -8.28
C ARG A 185 -12.35 14.64 -9.12
N ALA A 186 -11.96 13.55 -8.47
CA ALA A 186 -11.91 12.24 -9.07
C ALA A 186 -13.33 11.77 -9.40
N LYS A 187 -13.43 10.94 -10.42
CA LYS A 187 -14.68 10.39 -10.93
C LYS A 187 -14.52 8.91 -11.17
N GLY A 188 -15.57 8.14 -10.91
CA GLY A 188 -15.53 6.71 -11.13
C GLY A 188 -14.38 6.04 -10.38
N MET A 189 -13.74 5.07 -11.04
CA MET A 189 -12.69 4.23 -10.44
C MET A 189 -11.42 5.00 -10.06
N ASP A 190 -11.18 6.20 -10.60
CA ASP A 190 -10.02 7.03 -10.24
C ASP A 190 -10.01 7.37 -8.74
N LEU A 191 -11.18 7.37 -8.09
CA LEU A 191 -11.30 7.55 -6.65
C LEU A 191 -10.49 6.51 -5.87
N LEU A 192 -10.46 5.25 -6.32
CA LEU A 192 -9.75 4.15 -5.67
C LEU A 192 -8.26 4.08 -6.02
N ALA A 193 -7.77 5.00 -6.86
CA ALA A 193 -6.35 5.18 -7.15
C ALA A 193 -5.71 6.25 -6.25
N LEU A 194 -6.51 6.95 -5.45
CA LEU A 194 -6.06 8.06 -4.64
C LEU A 194 -5.38 7.59 -3.35
N PRO A 195 -4.34 8.31 -2.89
CA PRO A 195 -3.80 8.12 -1.55
C PRO A 195 -4.90 8.27 -0.47
N PRO A 196 -4.76 7.63 0.70
CA PRO A 196 -5.80 7.62 1.75
C PRO A 196 -6.34 8.98 2.17
N ARG A 197 -5.48 10.00 2.19
CA ARG A 197 -5.88 11.38 2.50
C ARG A 197 -6.79 11.95 1.42
N ASP A 198 -6.43 11.79 0.16
CA ASP A 198 -7.14 12.41 -0.96
C ASP A 198 -8.44 11.64 -1.25
N PHE A 199 -8.43 10.30 -1.12
CA PHE A 199 -9.63 9.48 -1.12
C PHE A 199 -10.64 9.97 -0.09
N ALA A 200 -10.26 9.99 1.19
CA ALA A 200 -11.16 10.41 2.25
C ALA A 200 -11.57 11.87 2.11
N GLY A 201 -10.62 12.75 1.75
CA GLY A 201 -10.86 14.17 1.52
C GLY A 201 -11.92 14.43 0.46
N GLN A 202 -11.86 13.71 -0.67
CA GLN A 202 -12.87 13.84 -1.72
C GLN A 202 -14.23 13.30 -1.28
N VAL A 203 -14.28 12.22 -0.50
CA VAL A 203 -15.54 11.66 0.01
C VAL A 203 -16.19 12.59 1.04
N VAL A 204 -15.43 13.07 2.03
CA VAL A 204 -15.99 13.91 3.11
C VAL A 204 -16.41 15.30 2.61
N THR A 205 -15.81 15.79 1.53
CA THR A 205 -16.13 17.10 0.91
C THR A 205 -16.98 17.01 -0.36
N SER A 206 -17.45 15.81 -0.75
CA SER A 206 -18.19 15.60 -1.99
C SER A 206 -19.51 16.38 -2.02
N GLU A 207 -20.15 16.48 -0.86
CA GLU A 207 -21.43 17.15 -0.63
C GLU A 207 -21.27 18.32 0.36
N LYS A 208 -22.06 19.37 0.16
CA LYS A 208 -22.16 20.48 1.11
C LYS A 208 -23.08 20.07 2.26
N SER A 209 -22.54 19.30 3.19
CA SER A 209 -23.24 18.82 4.39
C SER A 209 -22.37 19.03 5.62
N PRO A 210 -22.93 19.49 6.76
CA PRO A 210 -22.17 19.65 8.00
C PRO A 210 -21.79 18.30 8.64
N TYR A 211 -22.35 17.20 8.15
CA TYR A 211 -22.21 15.88 8.75
C TYR A 211 -20.75 15.41 8.85
N PHE A 212 -19.93 15.69 7.83
CA PHE A 212 -18.49 15.52 7.91
C PHE A 212 -17.80 16.88 7.80
N THR A 213 -17.01 17.22 8.82
CA THR A 213 -16.27 18.49 8.84
C THR A 213 -14.80 18.21 9.09
N VAL A 214 -13.93 18.60 8.15
CA VAL A 214 -12.48 18.51 8.34
C VAL A 214 -12.04 19.67 9.23
N PRO A 215 -11.49 19.42 10.44
CA PRO A 215 -11.06 20.49 11.32
C PRO A 215 -9.87 21.23 10.69
N GLN A 216 -9.82 22.56 10.85
CA GLN A 216 -8.68 23.36 10.39
C GLN A 216 -7.39 23.00 11.14
N GLN A 217 -7.52 22.57 12.39
CA GLN A 217 -6.40 22.15 13.22
C GLN A 217 -6.73 20.81 13.88
N VAL A 218 -5.84 19.84 13.72
CA VAL A 218 -5.95 18.55 14.40
C VAL A 218 -5.41 18.70 15.83
N PRO A 219 -6.18 18.34 16.87
CA PRO A 219 -5.71 18.35 18.25
C PRO A 219 -4.40 17.58 18.41
N GLU A 220 -3.49 18.08 19.23
CA GLU A 220 -2.16 17.48 19.42
C GLU A 220 -2.24 16.00 19.86
N SER A 221 -3.22 15.68 20.70
CA SER A 221 -3.51 14.32 21.16
C SER A 221 -3.90 13.35 20.03
N MET A 222 -4.40 13.84 18.91
CA MET A 222 -4.79 13.05 17.73
C MET A 222 -3.69 12.96 16.68
N ARG A 223 -2.67 13.83 16.73
CA ARG A 223 -1.53 13.78 15.79
C ARG A 223 -0.75 12.48 15.86
N LYS A 224 -0.73 11.83 17.04
CA LYS A 224 -0.06 10.54 17.26
C LYS A 224 -0.78 9.34 16.62
N TRP A 225 -1.94 9.54 15.98
CA TRP A 225 -2.76 8.45 15.44
C TRP A 225 -2.30 7.99 14.05
N ASN A 226 -1.28 8.63 13.48
CA ASN A 226 -0.74 8.34 12.14
C ASN A 226 -1.82 8.31 11.05
N ALA A 227 -2.91 9.08 11.24
CA ALA A 227 -4.00 9.19 10.27
C ALA A 227 -3.58 10.12 9.12
N ALA A 228 -3.90 9.71 7.90
CA ALA A 228 -3.69 10.51 6.70
C ALA A 228 -4.67 11.70 6.63
N LEU A 229 -5.90 11.51 7.12
CA LEU A 229 -6.90 12.55 7.32
C LEU A 229 -7.73 12.24 8.57
N ILE A 230 -8.18 13.29 9.26
CA ILE A 230 -9.14 13.24 10.37
C ILE A 230 -10.29 14.20 10.06
N TRP A 231 -11.51 13.81 10.42
CA TRP A 231 -12.70 14.67 10.34
C TRP A 231 -13.62 14.46 11.54
N ASN A 232 -14.43 15.47 11.84
CA ASN A 232 -15.51 15.39 12.80
C ASN A 232 -16.75 14.80 12.13
N ILE A 233 -17.48 13.99 12.88
CA ILE A 233 -18.77 13.40 12.54
C ILE A 233 -19.84 14.15 13.32
N ASN A 234 -20.95 14.52 12.67
CA ASN A 234 -22.15 15.10 13.28
C ASN A 234 -21.83 16.16 14.35
N ASN A 235 -21.27 17.30 13.95
CA ASN A 235 -20.92 18.39 14.86
C ASN A 235 -19.94 18.05 16.01
N GLY A 236 -19.21 16.93 15.91
CA GLY A 236 -18.19 16.53 16.89
C GLY A 236 -18.57 15.35 17.78
N ASP A 237 -19.73 14.73 17.56
CA ASP A 237 -20.19 13.54 18.29
C ASP A 237 -19.36 12.28 17.97
N GLY A 238 -18.53 12.35 16.92
CA GLY A 238 -17.57 11.31 16.60
C GLY A 238 -16.41 11.85 15.78
N VAL A 239 -15.45 10.96 15.53
CA VAL A 239 -14.25 11.24 14.75
C VAL A 239 -14.09 10.18 13.69
N GLY A 240 -13.89 10.61 12.44
CA GLY A 240 -13.48 9.74 11.36
C GLY A 240 -12.00 9.92 11.06
N LEU A 241 -11.36 8.84 10.63
CA LEU A 241 -9.96 8.85 10.22
C LEU A 241 -9.73 7.96 9.00
N SER A 242 -8.72 8.32 8.21
CA SER A 242 -8.27 7.49 7.09
C SER A 242 -6.81 7.11 7.19
N THR A 243 -6.50 5.90 6.73
CA THR A 243 -5.12 5.42 6.56
C THR A 243 -5.06 4.38 5.43
N GLY A 244 -3.86 3.89 5.11
CA GLY A 244 -3.65 2.80 4.15
C GLY A 244 -2.97 1.63 4.84
N VAL A 245 -3.31 0.40 4.44
CA VAL A 245 -2.61 -0.82 4.89
C VAL A 245 -2.22 -1.68 3.70
N GLY A 246 -1.01 -2.25 3.78
CA GLY A 246 -0.40 -2.99 2.67
C GLY A 246 -0.97 -4.39 2.43
N SER A 247 -1.57 -5.00 3.44
CA SER A 247 -2.16 -6.34 3.33
C SER A 247 -3.66 -6.28 3.05
N ASN A 248 -4.18 -7.26 2.31
CA ASN A 248 -5.62 -7.49 2.13
C ASN A 248 -6.02 -8.86 2.71
N PRO A 249 -5.83 -9.10 4.02
CA PRO A 249 -6.15 -10.39 4.63
C PRO A 249 -7.67 -10.61 4.62
N ASP A 250 -8.10 -11.84 4.84
CA ASP A 250 -9.53 -12.15 4.98
C ASP A 250 -10.15 -11.37 6.16
N ILE A 251 -11.47 -11.26 6.15
CA ILE A 251 -12.19 -10.40 7.09
C ILE A 251 -12.11 -10.88 8.54
N GLU A 252 -12.01 -12.19 8.78
CA GLU A 252 -11.89 -12.72 10.14
C GLU A 252 -10.49 -12.47 10.71
N THR A 253 -9.46 -12.55 9.86
CA THR A 253 -8.11 -12.13 10.24
C THR A 253 -8.06 -10.65 10.59
N LEU A 254 -8.69 -9.77 9.78
CA LEU A 254 -8.80 -8.33 10.10
C LEU A 254 -9.46 -8.11 11.46
N ARG A 255 -10.62 -8.73 11.70
CA ARG A 255 -11.35 -8.61 12.97
C ARG A 255 -10.50 -9.08 14.14
N THR A 256 -9.87 -10.24 14.02
CA THR A 256 -9.05 -10.83 15.08
C THR A 256 -7.85 -9.95 15.42
N ASP A 257 -7.17 -9.41 14.42
CA ASP A 257 -6.01 -8.53 14.63
C ASP A 257 -6.41 -7.20 15.26
N LEU A 258 -7.51 -6.60 14.81
CA LEU A 258 -8.02 -5.38 15.43
C LEU A 258 -8.46 -5.62 16.88
N VAL A 259 -9.15 -6.73 17.19
CA VAL A 259 -9.47 -7.12 18.57
C VAL A 259 -8.20 -7.25 19.41
N ARG A 260 -7.19 -7.98 18.91
CA ARG A 260 -5.89 -8.14 19.58
C ARG A 260 -5.21 -6.81 19.89
N GLN A 261 -5.28 -5.85 18.97
CA GLN A 261 -4.69 -4.52 19.14
C GLN A 261 -5.47 -3.65 20.13
N LYS A 262 -6.80 -3.77 20.17
CA LYS A 262 -7.67 -2.92 20.99
C LYS A 262 -7.88 -3.48 22.39
N GLN A 263 -7.83 -4.80 22.58
CA GLN A 263 -8.07 -5.49 23.85
C GLN A 263 -7.28 -4.91 25.03
N PRO A 264 -5.97 -4.61 24.93
CA PRO A 264 -5.21 -4.08 26.07
C PRO A 264 -5.71 -2.71 26.58
N ARG A 265 -6.44 -1.97 25.74
CA ARG A 265 -6.97 -0.64 26.05
C ARG A 265 -8.43 -0.68 26.51
N CYS A 266 -9.12 -1.80 26.35
CA CYS A 266 -10.48 -1.97 26.83
C CYS A 266 -10.46 -2.45 28.29
N LYS A 267 -11.14 -1.72 29.17
CA LYS A 267 -11.29 -2.04 30.60
C LYS A 267 -12.59 -2.77 30.91
N GLY A 268 -13.58 -2.64 30.03
CA GLY A 268 -14.84 -3.38 30.08
C GLY A 268 -14.91 -4.56 29.11
N ASP A 269 -16.14 -4.93 28.78
CA ASP A 269 -16.45 -6.00 27.83
C ASP A 269 -16.17 -5.56 26.39
N MET A 270 -15.43 -6.39 25.66
CA MET A 270 -15.19 -6.21 24.24
C MET A 270 -16.14 -7.07 23.41
N ALA A 271 -16.81 -6.46 22.44
CA ALA A 271 -17.56 -7.14 21.40
C ALA A 271 -16.98 -6.77 20.03
N SER A 272 -17.06 -7.70 19.07
CA SER A 272 -16.65 -7.44 17.70
C SER A 272 -17.54 -8.19 16.71
N SER A 273 -17.76 -7.61 15.54
CA SER A 273 -18.44 -8.25 14.41
C SER A 273 -17.79 -7.85 13.09
N SER A 274 -18.00 -8.67 12.08
CA SER A 274 -17.46 -8.49 10.73
C SER A 274 -18.54 -8.77 9.69
N ASP A 275 -18.57 -7.99 8.62
CA ASP A 275 -19.43 -8.21 7.47
C ASP A 275 -18.79 -7.72 6.17
N VAL A 276 -19.21 -8.28 5.03
CA VAL A 276 -18.77 -7.81 3.71
C VAL A 276 -19.94 -7.12 3.04
N ARG A 277 -19.75 -5.85 2.67
CA ARG A 277 -20.73 -5.05 1.94
C ARG A 277 -20.32 -4.90 0.49
N THR A 278 -21.20 -5.24 -0.44
CA THR A 278 -21.03 -4.87 -1.84
C THR A 278 -21.56 -3.45 -2.04
N LEU A 279 -20.74 -2.55 -2.60
CA LEU A 279 -21.18 -1.19 -2.88
C LEU A 279 -22.22 -1.21 -4.02
N PRO A 280 -23.39 -0.55 -3.86
CA PRO A 280 -24.46 -0.58 -4.84
C PRO A 280 -24.00 -0.19 -6.25
N ALA A 281 -24.53 -0.86 -7.27
CA ALA A 281 -24.19 -0.64 -8.68
C ALA A 281 -22.69 -0.83 -9.03
N THR A 282 -21.92 -1.50 -8.16
CA THR A 282 -20.52 -1.86 -8.41
C THR A 282 -20.27 -3.32 -8.05
N ALA A 283 -19.13 -3.87 -8.48
CA ALA A 283 -18.63 -5.17 -8.00
C ALA A 283 -17.68 -5.04 -6.79
N ILE A 284 -17.56 -3.83 -6.21
CA ILE A 284 -16.60 -3.56 -5.15
C ILE A 284 -17.13 -4.11 -3.83
N GLN A 285 -16.34 -5.00 -3.23
CA GLN A 285 -16.57 -5.51 -1.89
C GLN A 285 -15.76 -4.69 -0.87
N VAL A 286 -16.44 -4.21 0.16
CA VAL A 286 -15.87 -3.50 1.30
C VAL A 286 -16.02 -4.40 2.51
N LYS A 287 -14.89 -4.75 3.13
CA LYS A 287 -14.91 -5.48 4.40
C LYS A 287 -15.19 -4.47 5.50
N ARG A 288 -16.05 -4.82 6.44
CA ARG A 288 -16.43 -3.99 7.58
C ARG A 288 -16.16 -4.75 8.87
N VAL A 289 -15.53 -4.09 9.84
CA VAL A 289 -15.33 -4.61 11.18
C VAL A 289 -15.83 -3.60 12.18
N GLU A 290 -16.71 -4.01 13.08
CA GLU A 290 -17.18 -3.22 14.21
C GLU A 290 -16.51 -3.75 15.48
N ILE A 291 -15.95 -2.85 16.28
CA ILE A 291 -15.40 -3.14 17.60
C ILE A 291 -16.08 -2.24 18.60
N ARG A 292 -16.57 -2.84 19.68
CA ARG A 292 -17.17 -2.14 20.80
C ARG A 292 -16.43 -2.50 22.08
N CYS A 293 -16.11 -1.49 22.87
CA CYS A 293 -15.62 -1.65 24.23
C CYS A 293 -16.61 -0.95 25.16
N SER A 294 -17.08 -1.62 26.21
CA SER A 294 -18.05 -1.01 27.14
C SER A 294 -17.45 0.03 28.09
N ASP A 295 -16.13 0.00 28.30
CA ASP A 295 -15.41 1.00 29.12
C ASP A 295 -13.93 1.10 28.72
N ILE A 296 -13.44 2.29 28.40
CA ILE A 296 -12.02 2.58 28.11
C ILE A 296 -11.21 3.04 29.33
N GLY A 297 -11.80 3.01 30.52
CA GLY A 297 -11.20 3.40 31.79
C GLY A 297 -11.73 4.73 32.35
N ASP A 298 -12.74 5.32 31.72
CA ASP A 298 -13.41 6.55 32.16
C ASP A 298 -14.91 6.35 32.42
N GLY A 299 -15.38 5.09 32.43
CA GLY A 299 -16.78 4.73 32.60
C GLY A 299 -17.62 4.90 31.33
N LYS A 300 -17.01 5.18 30.18
CA LYS A 300 -17.70 5.32 28.90
C LYS A 300 -17.27 4.25 27.90
N GLY A 301 -18.26 3.74 27.18
CA GLY A 301 -18.02 2.85 26.05
C GLY A 301 -17.55 3.61 24.82
N VAL A 302 -16.90 2.90 23.92
CA VAL A 302 -16.52 3.38 22.59
C VAL A 302 -16.86 2.33 21.54
N THR A 303 -17.37 2.80 20.41
CA THR A 303 -17.57 2.00 19.20
C THR A 303 -16.66 2.53 18.10
N GLU A 304 -16.00 1.63 17.41
CA GLU A 304 -15.20 1.93 16.23
C GLU A 304 -15.62 1.01 15.08
N VAL A 305 -16.00 1.62 13.95
CA VAL A 305 -16.37 0.91 12.72
C VAL A 305 -15.28 1.13 11.69
N PHE A 306 -14.63 0.05 11.28
CA PHE A 306 -13.63 0.02 10.22
C PHE A 306 -14.26 -0.43 8.92
N SER A 307 -13.98 0.29 7.84
CA SER A 307 -14.30 -0.10 6.47
C SER A 307 -13.05 -0.12 5.61
N PHE A 308 -12.85 -1.22 4.91
CA PHE A 308 -11.67 -1.51 4.11
C PHE A 308 -12.04 -1.50 2.63
N TYR A 309 -11.70 -0.41 1.95
CA TYR A 309 -11.94 -0.23 0.52
C TYR A 309 -10.73 -0.74 -0.27
N PRO A 310 -10.93 -1.45 -1.40
CA PRO A 310 -9.83 -1.85 -2.25
C PRO A 310 -9.20 -0.63 -2.92
N HIS A 311 -7.87 -0.54 -2.88
CA HIS A 311 -7.10 0.42 -3.65
C HIS A 311 -6.62 -0.24 -4.96
N LEU A 312 -6.48 0.53 -6.04
CA LEU A 312 -6.02 -0.02 -7.33
C LEU A 312 -4.58 -0.56 -7.30
N SER A 313 -3.79 -0.23 -6.28
CA SER A 313 -2.46 -0.82 -6.05
C SER A 313 -2.50 -2.24 -5.45
N GLY A 314 -3.69 -2.75 -5.08
CA GLY A 314 -3.86 -4.01 -4.34
C GLY A 314 -3.80 -3.86 -2.82
N GLN A 315 -3.53 -2.65 -2.32
CA GLN A 315 -3.61 -2.29 -0.90
C GLN A 315 -5.07 -2.05 -0.46
N LEU A 316 -5.28 -1.84 0.85
CA LEU A 316 -6.57 -1.40 1.40
C LEU A 316 -6.49 0.05 1.87
N LEU A 317 -7.50 0.83 1.51
CA LEU A 317 -7.82 2.10 2.14
C LEU A 317 -8.68 1.81 3.37
N VAL A 318 -8.21 2.23 4.54
CA VAL A 318 -8.90 2.00 5.80
C VAL A 318 -9.57 3.29 6.23
N ILE A 319 -10.88 3.21 6.44
CA ILE A 319 -11.69 4.25 7.03
C ILE A 319 -12.14 3.76 8.39
N SER A 320 -11.95 4.55 9.44
CA SER A 320 -12.46 4.24 10.77
C SER A 320 -13.33 5.39 11.26
N HIS A 321 -14.48 5.07 11.83
CA HIS A 321 -15.38 6.00 12.49
C HIS A 321 -15.52 5.61 13.96
N ILE A 322 -15.21 6.54 14.85
CA ILE A 322 -15.14 6.33 16.29
C ILE A 322 -16.17 7.24 16.96
N SER A 323 -16.98 6.70 17.87
CA SER A 323 -17.85 7.48 18.74
C SER A 323 -18.15 6.72 20.03
N ASN A 324 -18.52 7.44 21.08
CA ASN A 324 -19.07 6.85 22.30
C ASN A 324 -20.52 6.41 22.11
N ASP A 325 -21.19 6.93 21.08
CA ASP A 325 -22.49 6.46 20.61
C ASP A 325 -22.29 5.50 19.44
N ARG A 326 -22.81 4.27 19.59
CA ARG A 326 -22.70 3.23 18.57
C ARG A 326 -23.39 3.64 17.27
N ASP A 327 -24.54 4.28 17.36
CA ASP A 327 -25.35 4.60 16.19
C ASP A 327 -24.67 5.71 15.37
N VAL A 328 -24.04 6.68 16.03
CA VAL A 328 -23.23 7.71 15.36
C VAL A 328 -22.09 7.11 14.54
N ALA A 329 -21.36 6.13 15.08
CA ALA A 329 -20.27 5.46 14.35
C ALA A 329 -20.77 4.63 13.16
N ILE A 330 -21.91 3.95 13.31
CA ILE A 330 -22.53 3.13 12.27
C ILE A 330 -23.09 4.01 11.14
N GLU A 331 -23.83 5.06 11.48
CA GLU A 331 -24.40 5.99 10.52
C GLU A 331 -23.28 6.70 9.73
N ALA A 332 -22.18 7.04 10.38
CA ALA A 332 -21.03 7.63 9.70
C ALA A 332 -20.42 6.70 8.65
N ASP A 333 -20.29 5.40 8.97
CA ASP A 333 -19.84 4.40 8.00
C ASP A 333 -20.79 4.28 6.80
N ILE A 334 -22.10 4.25 7.06
CA ILE A 334 -23.13 4.14 6.02
C ILE A 334 -23.10 5.38 5.11
N GLU A 335 -23.05 6.57 5.69
CA GLU A 335 -23.03 7.84 4.96
C GLU A 335 -21.74 7.98 4.14
N PHE A 336 -20.60 7.57 4.69
CA PHE A 336 -19.34 7.55 3.95
C PHE A 336 -19.42 6.61 2.74
N ALA A 337 -19.91 5.38 2.93
CA ALA A 337 -20.07 4.41 1.85
C ALA A 337 -21.06 4.89 0.76
N ARG A 338 -22.13 5.58 1.15
CA ARG A 338 -23.07 6.22 0.22
C ARG A 338 -22.37 7.25 -0.66
N ARG A 339 -21.55 8.12 -0.07
CA ARG A 339 -20.78 9.14 -0.81
C ARG A 339 -19.73 8.53 -1.73
N VAL A 340 -19.04 7.48 -1.30
CA VAL A 340 -18.14 6.70 -2.16
C VAL A 340 -18.90 6.19 -3.39
N THR A 341 -20.04 5.55 -3.16
CA THR A 341 -20.89 5.01 -4.24
C THR A 341 -21.34 6.09 -5.22
N ALA A 342 -21.72 7.27 -4.72
CA ALA A 342 -22.12 8.40 -5.57
C ALA A 342 -20.98 8.89 -6.47
N ILE A 343 -19.76 8.96 -5.96
CA ILE A 343 -18.58 9.37 -6.75
C ILE A 343 -18.20 8.29 -7.77
N LEU A 344 -18.25 7.01 -7.37
CA LEU A 344 -17.98 5.88 -8.27
C LEU A 344 -19.00 5.80 -9.42
N GLY A 345 -20.25 6.20 -9.18
CA GLY A 345 -21.31 6.26 -10.19
C GLY A 345 -21.28 7.50 -11.08
N ALA A 346 -20.46 8.51 -10.76
CA ALA A 346 -20.35 9.74 -11.54
C ALA A 346 -19.55 9.50 -12.84
N LYS A 347 -20.19 9.78 -13.98
CA LYS A 347 -19.58 9.69 -15.32
C LYS A 347 -18.60 10.83 -15.62
#